data_AF-N4URK6-F1
#
_entry.id   AF-N4URK6-F1
#
_cell.length_a   1.000
_cell.length_b   1.000
_cell.length_c   1.000
_cell.angle_alpha   90.00
_cell.angle_beta   90.00
_cell.angle_gamma   90.00
#
_symmetry.space_group_name_H-M   'P 1'
#
loop_
_entity.id
_entity.type
_entity.pdbx_description
1 polymer ?
#
loop_
_entity_poly.entity_id
_entity_poly.type
_entity_poly.pdbx_seq_one_letter_code
_entity_poly.pdbx_strand_id
1 'polypeptide(L)' 'MRYCIDNGLHRHATNLPPTLDERRKQIFWTAYMLERSVARTMGRPHSISDRDIDVPLPAKIDDELDTDEASLVAIAESN' A
#
# COMPACT_ATOMS: atom_id res chain seq x y z
N MET A 1 2.83 10.56 4.16
CA MET A 1 4.02 9.80 3.70
C MET A 1 5.06 9.54 4.78
N ARG A 2 5.59 10.55 5.48
CA ARG A 2 6.65 10.36 6.50
C ARG A 2 6.33 9.24 7.51
N TYR A 3 5.14 9.23 8.09
CA TYR A 3 4.66 8.15 8.97
C TYR A 3 4.67 6.76 8.32
N CYS A 4 4.31 6.65 7.04
CA CYS A 4 4.35 5.39 6.30
C CYS A 4 5.80 4.88 6.16
N ILE A 5 6.74 5.78 5.89
CA ILE A 5 8.16 5.46 5.77
C ILE A 5 8.71 5.00 7.13
N ASP A 6 8.45 5.77 8.19
CA ASP A 6 8.95 5.49 9.54
C ASP A 6 8.44 4.17 10.11
N ASN A 7 7.22 3.76 9.74
CA ASN A 7 6.62 2.48 10.15
C ASN A 7 6.89 1.33 9.14
N GLY A 8 7.72 1.55 8.13
CA GLY A 8 8.10 0.52 7.16
C GLY A 8 6.96 0.07 6.24
N LEU A 9 5.92 0.87 6.04
CA LEU A 9 4.80 0.54 5.13
C LEU A 9 5.19 0.51 3.65
N HIS A 10 6.40 0.99 3.31
CA HIS A 10 6.98 0.96 1.97
C HIS A 10 7.72 -0.36 1.65
N ARG A 11 7.83 -1.26 2.64
CA ARG A 11 8.53 -2.54 2.51
C ARG A 11 7.54 -3.71 2.58
N HIS A 12 7.88 -4.79 1.88
CA HIS A 12 7.13 -6.03 1.94
C HIS A 12 7.07 -6.59 3.37
N ALA A 13 5.89 -7.07 3.80
CA ALA A 13 5.66 -7.69 5.10
C ALA A 13 5.38 -9.18 4.93
N THR A 14 6.08 -10.03 5.70
CA THR A 14 6.02 -11.50 5.52
C THR A 14 5.31 -12.24 6.66
N ASN A 15 4.86 -11.54 7.71
CA ASN A 15 4.31 -12.14 8.93
C ASN A 15 3.02 -11.43 9.39
N LEU A 16 2.14 -11.08 8.44
CA LEU A 16 0.86 -10.44 8.74
C LEU A 16 -0.30 -11.30 8.23
N PRO A 17 -1.45 -11.28 8.92
CA PRO A 17 -2.70 -11.76 8.35
C PRO A 17 -2.97 -11.10 6.99
N PRO A 18 -3.52 -11.84 6.01
CA PRO A 18 -3.82 -11.32 4.68
C PRO A 18 -4.60 -10.00 4.70
N THR A 19 -5.65 -9.90 5.51
CA THR A 19 -6.44 -8.66 5.67
C THR A 19 -5.59 -7.47 6.09
N LEU A 20 -4.74 -7.66 7.11
CA LEU A 20 -3.88 -6.60 7.63
C LEU A 20 -2.78 -6.21 6.63
N ASP A 21 -2.23 -7.17 5.89
CA ASP A 21 -1.26 -6.90 4.83
C ASP A 21 -1.88 -6.06 3.71
N GLU A 22 -3.07 -6.44 3.25
CA GLU A 22 -3.82 -5.69 2.24
C GLU A 22 -4.17 -4.28 2.70
N ARG A 23 -4.63 -4.13 3.94
CA ARG A 23 -4.92 -2.81 4.51
C ARG A 23 -3.67 -1.94 4.60
N ARG A 24 -2.50 -2.51 4.92
CA ARG A 24 -1.23 -1.77 4.89
C ARG A 24 -0.86 -1.32 3.48
N LYS A 25 -1.03 -2.19 2.47
CA LYS A 25 -0.80 -1.84 1.05
C LYS A 25 -1.71 -0.69 0.64
N GLN A 26 -3.01 -0.79 0.93
CA GLN A 26 -4.00 0.26 0.62
C GLN A 26 -3.62 1.61 1.25
N ILE A 27 -3.28 1.62 2.55
CA ILE A 27 -2.86 2.84 3.26
C ILE A 27 -1.61 3.45 2.62
N PHE A 28 -0.61 2.62 2.32
CA PHE A 28 0.64 3.06 1.71
C PHE A 28 0.40 3.70 0.34
N TRP A 29 -0.27 2.97 -0.57
CA TRP A 29 -0.48 3.43 -1.94
C TRP A 29 -1.40 4.65 -2.02
N THR A 30 -2.41 4.74 -1.15
CA THR A 30 -3.26 5.95 -1.04
C THR A 30 -2.44 7.16 -0.61
N ALA A 31 -1.63 7.03 0.45
CA ALA A 31 -0.80 8.11 0.95
C ALA A 31 0.28 8.54 -0.05
N TYR A 32 0.87 7.57 -0.76
CA TYR A 32 1.87 7.80 -1.80
C TYR A 32 1.29 8.55 -3.01
N MET A 33 0.12 8.14 -3.51
CA MET A 33 -0.54 8.81 -4.63
C MET A 33 -0.97 10.24 -4.26
N LEU A 34 -1.48 10.42 -3.04
CA LEU A 34 -1.81 11.75 -2.52
C LEU A 34 -0.56 12.65 -2.44
N GLU A 35 0.56 12.13 -1.91
CA GLU A 35 1.81 12.88 -1.87
C GLU A 35 2.24 13.33 -3.26
N ARG A 36 2.22 12.42 -4.25
CA ARG A 36 2.64 12.76 -5.63
C ARG A 36 1.76 13.82 -6.27
N SER A 37 0.45 13.75 -6.05
CA SER A 37 -0.49 14.77 -6.54
C SER A 37 -0.17 16.15 -5.95
N VAL A 38 0.04 16.19 -4.63
CA VAL A 38 0.34 17.42 -3.89
C VAL A 38 1.73 17.97 -4.25
N ALA A 39 2.75 17.13 -4.30
CA ALA A 39 4.13 17.50 -4.62
C ALA A 39 4.24 18.00 -6.07
N ARG A 40 3.56 17.35 -7.03
CA ARG A 40 3.46 17.82 -8.42
C ARG A 40 2.85 19.21 -8.48
N THR A 41 1.74 19.43 -7.78
CA THR A 41 1.05 20.73 -7.75
C THR A 41 1.94 21.83 -7.13
N MET A 42 2.75 21.49 -6.14
CA MET A 42 3.65 22.44 -5.45
C MET A 42 5.06 22.54 -6.05
N GLY A 43 5.41 21.76 -7.08
CA GLY A 43 6.77 21.71 -7.64
C GLY A 43 7.83 21.21 -6.66
N ARG A 44 7.46 20.35 -5.70
CA ARG A 44 8.37 19.82 -4.68
C ARG A 44 8.85 18.41 -5.03
N PRO A 45 10.06 18.01 -4.58
CA PRO A 45 10.50 16.62 -4.68
C PRO A 45 9.65 15.69 -3.80
N HIS A 46 9.54 14.42 -4.19
CA HIS A 46 8.83 13.38 -3.44
C HIS A 46 9.64 12.91 -2.22
N SER A 47 8.96 12.33 -1.21
CA SER A 47 9.63 11.90 0.02
C SER A 47 10.34 10.54 -0.09
N ILE A 48 10.01 9.74 -1.10
CA ILE A 48 10.59 8.41 -1.36
C ILE A 48 10.78 8.19 -2.86
N SER A 49 11.86 7.47 -3.23
CA SER A 49 12.08 7.01 -4.60
C SER A 49 11.29 5.73 -4.88
N ASP A 50 10.85 5.54 -6.12
CA ASP A 50 10.12 4.32 -6.52
C ASP A 50 10.98 3.06 -6.42
N ARG A 51 12.31 3.23 -6.42
CA ARG A 51 13.27 2.13 -6.23
C ARG A 51 13.34 1.63 -4.79
N ASP A 52 12.85 2.42 -3.84
CA ASP A 52 12.87 2.08 -2.41
C ASP A 52 11.51 1.47 -1.97
N ILE A 53 10.61 1.18 -2.91
CA ILE A 53 9.27 0.64 -2.64
C ILE A 53 9.24 -0.84 -3.04
N ASP A 54 9.09 -1.70 -2.04
CA ASP A 54 9.00 -3.16 -2.23
C ASP A 54 7.57 -3.69 -2.07
N VAL A 55 6.59 -2.79 -1.90
CA VAL A 55 5.21 -3.14 -1.59
C VAL A 55 4.43 -3.36 -2.90
N PRO A 56 3.81 -4.53 -3.11
CA PRO A 56 2.99 -4.75 -4.28
C PRO A 56 1.73 -3.87 -4.24
N LEU A 57 1.08 -3.71 -5.39
CA LEU A 57 -0.22 -3.04 -5.44
C LEU A 57 -1.25 -3.82 -4.60
N PRO A 58 -2.20 -3.12 -3.95
CA PRO A 58 -3.25 -3.79 -3.19
C PRO A 58 -4.14 -4.59 -4.13
N ALA A 59 -4.61 -5.75 -3.66
CA ALA A 59 -5.59 -6.53 -4.38
C ALA A 59 -6.93 -5.77 -4.45
N LYS A 60 -7.72 -6.05 -5.49
CA LYS A 60 -9.05 -5.47 -5.64
C LYS A 60 -10.04 -6.21 -4.75
N ILE A 61 -9.98 -5.93 -3.46
CA ILE A 61 -10.89 -6.49 -2.45
C ILE A 61 -12.11 -5.56 -2.34
N ASP A 62 -13.29 -6.15 -2.28
CA ASP A 62 -14.52 -5.42 -1.96
C ASP A 62 -14.53 -5.09 -0.46
N ASP A 63 -14.75 -3.82 -0.10
CA ASP A 63 -14.67 -3.33 1.28
C ASP A 63 -15.70 -4.02 2.20
N GLU A 64 -16.72 -4.68 1.64
CA GLU A 64 -17.72 -5.44 2.40
C GLU A 64 -17.19 -6.75 2.99
N LEU A 65 -16.02 -7.24 2.56
CA LEU A 65 -15.47 -8.54 2.95
C LEU A 65 -14.08 -8.39 3.63
N ASP A 66 -14.05 -7.83 4.84
CA ASP A 66 -12.82 -7.71 5.68
C ASP A 66 -12.48 -9.06 6.36
N THR A 67 -12.36 -10.13 5.55
CA THR A 67 -12.01 -11.49 6.02
C THR A 67 -10.75 -11.99 5.32
N ASP A 68 -9.93 -12.74 6.05
CA ASP A 68 -8.67 -13.29 5.52
C ASP A 68 -8.89 -14.17 4.27
N GLU A 69 -9.95 -14.97 4.25
CA GLU A 69 -10.34 -15.78 3.09
C GLU A 69 -10.60 -14.95 1.84
N ALA A 70 -11.34 -13.84 1.96
CA ALA A 70 -11.64 -12.95 0.84
C ALA A 70 -10.37 -12.26 0.33
N SER A 71 -9.48 -11.86 1.24
CA SER A 71 -8.18 -11.29 0.89
C SER A 71 -7.31 -12.30 0.13
N LEU A 72 -7.25 -13.55 0.59
CA LEU A 72 -6.50 -14.62 -0.08
C LEU A 72 -7.02 -14.91 -1.49
N VAL A 73 -8.34 -14.97 -1.67
CA VAL A 73 -8.95 -15.17 -3.00
C VAL A 73 -8.60 -14.01 -3.93
N ALA A 74 -8.77 -12.76 -3.48
CA ALA A 74 -8.45 -11.59 -4.30
C ALA A 74 -6.95 -11.50 -4.66
N ILE A 75 -6.07 -11.89 -3.75
CA ILE A 75 -4.63 -11.99 -4.03
C ILE A 75 -4.36 -13.05 -5.11
N ALA A 76 -5.02 -14.21 -5.02
CA ALA A 76 -4.87 -15.29 -5.99
C ALA A 76 -5.42 -14.93 -7.38
N GLU A 77 -6.51 -14.17 -7.47
CA GLU A 77 -7.08 -13.69 -8.73
C GLU A 77 -6.26 -12.58 -9.40
N SER A 78 -5.39 -11.91 -8.64
CA SER A 78 -4.59 -10.78 -9.13
C SER A 78 -3.23 -11.20 -9.72
N ASN A 79 -2.93 -12.50 -9.81
CA ASN A 79 -1.66 -13.08 -10.26
C ASN A 79 -1.84 -14.09 -11.41
#